data_AF-A0A1I4ABM9-F1
#
_entry.id   AF-A0A1I4ABM9-F1
#
_cell.length_a   1.000
_cell.length_b   1.000
_cell.length_c   1.000
_cell.angle_alpha   90.00
_cell.angle_beta   90.00
_cell.angle_gamma   90.00
#
_symmetry.space_group_name_H-M   'P 1'
#
loop_
_entity.id
_entity.type
_entity.pdbx_description
1 polymer ?
#
loop_
_entity_poly.entity_id
_entity_poly.type
_entity_poly.pdbx_seq_one_letter_code
_entity_poly.pdbx_strand_id
1 'polypeptide(L)'
;MQQEKGFSKYFDYVSNFVHLEINLRSESECGQYHERWMRTYGAAMAAWTDYDAAVWCVRVRQSLKLCFSATYFALVANQTREQGSLAASYYMAYYASMHAMWAVMYLHPHESVDKITDITHSKMANAFYAGFSQANTAIIRMNSKELVEDLRFLREYYSYRMPLNPPFGKEEAFSNAHVSLGGFVKQCIQLANLHSHLIHKAARKADVSSAVVPADRWSDFQNDFFRINGKEHKSRGLRLLDPADRYAQAELLNTGGDLLPISIQYDHMFDEYMTYAREDASEELLKQVRSLVYRALF
;
A
#
# COMPACT_ATOMS: atom_id res chain seq x y z
N MET A 1 -13.75 11.85 -29.17
CA MET A 1 -14.38 11.25 -27.97
C MET A 1 -13.84 9.82 -27.87
N GLN A 2 -12.78 9.62 -27.08
CA GLN A 2 -12.15 8.32 -26.92
C GLN A 2 -13.06 7.51 -25.99
N GLN A 3 -13.55 6.35 -26.43
CA GLN A 3 -14.37 5.49 -25.60
C GLN A 3 -13.51 5.03 -24.42
N GLU A 4 -13.86 5.42 -23.20
CA GLU A 4 -13.17 4.98 -21.99
C GLU A 4 -13.35 3.46 -21.84
N LYS A 5 -12.23 2.72 -21.82
CA LYS A 5 -12.17 1.26 -21.67
C LYS A 5 -11.58 0.90 -20.31
N GLY A 6 -11.86 -0.31 -19.84
CA GLY A 6 -11.29 -0.81 -18.58
C GLY A 6 -11.94 -0.19 -17.35
N PHE A 7 -11.14 0.17 -16.35
CA PHE A 7 -11.61 0.71 -15.08
C PHE A 7 -11.92 2.20 -15.10
N SER A 8 -11.28 2.97 -15.99
CA SER A 8 -11.42 4.44 -16.05
C SER A 8 -12.87 4.90 -16.19
N LYS A 9 -13.69 4.19 -16.97
CA LYS A 9 -15.13 4.47 -17.15
C LYS A 9 -15.98 4.44 -15.87
N TYR A 10 -15.44 3.92 -14.77
CA TYR A 10 -16.14 3.84 -13.49
C TYR A 10 -15.83 5.00 -12.55
N PHE A 11 -14.87 5.88 -12.87
CA PHE A 11 -14.37 6.89 -11.93
C PHE A 11 -14.25 8.26 -12.59
N ASP A 12 -14.50 9.31 -11.82
CA ASP A 12 -14.54 10.68 -12.31
C ASP A 12 -13.14 11.31 -12.45
N TYR A 13 -12.11 10.65 -11.89
CA TYR A 13 -10.75 11.15 -11.83
C TYR A 13 -9.82 10.36 -12.75
N VAL A 14 -8.90 11.07 -13.41
CA VAL A 14 -7.85 10.44 -14.21
C VAL A 14 -7.02 9.52 -13.31
N SER A 15 -6.90 8.26 -13.71
CA SER A 15 -6.09 7.27 -13.01
C SER A 15 -5.68 6.14 -13.94
N ASN A 16 -4.55 5.51 -13.62
CA ASN A 16 -3.93 4.47 -14.43
C ASN A 16 -4.08 3.10 -13.79
N PHE A 17 -4.77 2.21 -14.51
CA PHE A 17 -5.01 0.83 -14.09
C PHE A 17 -4.51 -0.20 -15.11
N VAL A 18 -3.65 0.23 -16.05
CA VAL A 18 -3.32 -0.55 -17.25
C VAL A 18 -2.80 -1.95 -16.96
N HIS A 19 -1.99 -2.15 -15.90
CA HIS A 19 -1.45 -3.47 -15.57
C HIS A 19 -2.53 -4.40 -14.99
N LEU A 20 -3.47 -3.83 -14.23
CA LEU A 20 -4.61 -4.59 -13.71
C LEU A 20 -5.57 -4.97 -14.83
N GLU A 21 -5.81 -4.08 -15.78
CA GLU A 21 -6.66 -4.32 -16.95
C GLU A 21 -6.08 -5.41 -17.87
N ILE A 22 -4.76 -5.39 -18.10
CA ILE A 22 -4.05 -6.46 -18.81
C ILE A 22 -4.23 -7.80 -18.08
N ASN A 23 -4.22 -7.80 -16.75
CA ASN A 23 -4.44 -9.00 -15.95
C ASN A 23 -5.88 -9.52 -16.04
N LEU A 24 -6.88 -8.65 -16.22
CA LEU A 24 -8.29 -9.01 -16.32
C LEU A 24 -8.79 -9.27 -17.76
N ARG A 25 -7.93 -9.29 -18.80
CA ARG A 25 -8.19 -9.77 -20.19
C ARG A 25 -9.35 -9.17 -20.99
N SER A 26 -10.35 -8.55 -20.36
CA SER A 26 -11.61 -8.12 -20.96
C SER A 26 -12.31 -7.08 -20.10
N GLU A 27 -13.17 -6.27 -20.72
CA GLU A 27 -14.01 -5.31 -20.00
C GLU A 27 -15.04 -5.98 -19.09
N SER A 28 -15.49 -7.20 -19.43
CA SER A 28 -16.44 -7.96 -18.62
C SER A 28 -15.84 -8.33 -17.26
N GLU A 29 -14.60 -8.82 -17.24
CA GLU A 29 -13.90 -9.15 -15.99
C GLU A 29 -13.62 -7.89 -15.15
N CYS A 30 -13.29 -6.76 -15.78
CA CYS A 30 -13.14 -5.47 -15.08
C CYS A 30 -14.46 -5.04 -14.42
N GLY A 31 -15.59 -5.17 -15.14
CA GLY A 31 -16.92 -4.85 -14.62
C GLY A 31 -17.33 -5.76 -13.46
N GLN A 32 -17.12 -7.08 -13.58
CA GLN A 32 -17.37 -8.04 -12.51
C GLN A 32 -16.52 -7.74 -11.27
N TYR A 33 -15.25 -7.37 -11.45
CA TYR A 33 -14.38 -6.97 -10.36
C TYR A 33 -14.90 -5.72 -9.64
N HIS A 34 -15.23 -4.66 -10.40
CA HIS A 34 -15.79 -3.43 -9.86
C HIS A 34 -17.10 -3.69 -9.09
N GLU A 35 -18.06 -4.39 -9.68
CA GLU A 35 -19.35 -4.68 -9.04
C GLU A 35 -19.20 -5.49 -7.74
N ARG A 36 -18.34 -6.52 -7.75
CA ARG A 36 -18.04 -7.32 -6.56
C ARG A 36 -17.55 -6.44 -5.43
N TRP A 37 -16.54 -5.60 -5.69
CA TRP A 37 -15.94 -4.79 -4.64
C TRP A 37 -16.81 -3.60 -4.21
N MET A 38 -17.58 -2.99 -5.12
CA MET A 38 -18.60 -2.00 -4.74
C MET A 38 -19.64 -2.60 -3.79
N ARG A 39 -20.05 -3.86 -4.00
CA ARG A 39 -20.94 -4.57 -3.08
C ARG A 39 -20.26 -4.84 -1.74
N THR A 40 -19.01 -5.31 -1.75
CA THR A 40 -18.24 -5.58 -0.52
C THR A 40 -18.08 -4.32 0.32
N TYR A 41 -17.65 -3.21 -0.27
CA TYR A 41 -17.51 -1.93 0.44
C TYR A 41 -18.85 -1.38 0.89
N GLY A 42 -19.88 -1.40 0.03
CA GLY A 42 -21.22 -0.94 0.41
C GLY A 42 -21.80 -1.72 1.59
N ALA A 43 -21.59 -3.04 1.64
CA ALA A 43 -22.01 -3.86 2.77
C ALA A 43 -21.25 -3.52 4.07
N ALA A 44 -19.94 -3.25 3.98
CA ALA A 44 -19.14 -2.82 5.13
C ALA A 44 -19.57 -1.44 5.64
N MET A 45 -19.83 -0.49 4.73
CA MET A 45 -20.17 0.89 5.04
C MET A 45 -21.60 1.07 5.55
N ALA A 46 -22.50 0.12 5.31
CA ALA A 46 -23.88 0.19 5.80
C ALA A 46 -23.99 0.28 7.33
N ALA A 47 -22.94 -0.10 8.06
CA ALA A 47 -22.86 -0.03 9.51
C ALA A 47 -21.85 1.02 10.02
N TRP A 48 -21.27 1.84 9.15
CA TRP A 48 -20.26 2.82 9.56
C TRP A 48 -20.89 3.99 10.31
N THR A 49 -20.17 4.41 11.34
CA THR A 49 -20.33 5.70 12.02
C THR A 49 -19.31 6.71 11.49
N ASP A 50 -19.44 7.97 11.90
CA ASP A 50 -18.41 8.99 11.65
C ASP A 50 -17.03 8.58 12.17
N TYR A 51 -17.00 7.86 13.30
CA TYR A 51 -15.75 7.31 13.82
C TYR A 51 -15.12 6.31 12.85
N ASP A 52 -15.90 5.39 12.29
CA ASP A 52 -15.41 4.39 11.33
C ASP A 52 -14.88 5.08 10.07
N ALA A 53 -15.65 6.01 9.52
CA ALA A 53 -15.25 6.78 8.34
C ALA A 53 -13.95 7.56 8.60
N ALA A 54 -13.80 8.21 9.76
CA ALA A 54 -12.57 8.92 10.12
C ALA A 54 -11.36 7.97 10.24
N VAL A 55 -11.51 6.79 10.85
CA VAL A 55 -10.46 5.75 10.88
C VAL A 55 -10.10 5.31 9.47
N TRP A 56 -11.07 5.19 8.56
CA TRP A 56 -10.80 4.86 7.16
C TRP A 56 -10.05 5.96 6.41
N CYS A 57 -10.24 7.24 6.73
CA CYS A 57 -9.40 8.33 6.19
C CYS A 57 -7.93 8.09 6.54
N VAL A 58 -7.64 7.67 7.77
CA VAL A 58 -6.27 7.31 8.20
C VAL A 58 -5.73 6.10 7.43
N ARG A 59 -6.57 5.09 7.19
CA ARG A 59 -6.18 3.89 6.41
C ARG A 59 -5.85 4.23 4.95
N VAL A 60 -6.63 5.12 4.33
CA VAL A 60 -6.37 5.60 2.96
C VAL A 60 -5.07 6.38 2.89
N ARG A 61 -4.83 7.29 3.83
CA ARG A 61 -3.55 7.99 3.96
C ARG A 61 -2.39 7.02 4.11
N GLN A 62 -2.51 6.05 5.02
CA GLN A 62 -1.45 5.06 5.26
C GLN A 62 -1.17 4.20 4.02
N SER A 63 -2.19 3.86 3.24
CA SER A 63 -2.03 3.17 1.96
C SER A 63 -1.09 3.92 1.01
N LEU A 64 -1.29 5.24 0.85
CA LEU A 64 -0.41 6.07 0.01
C LEU A 64 1.01 6.20 0.58
N LYS A 65 1.17 6.35 1.90
CA LYS A 65 2.50 6.33 2.56
C LYS A 65 3.28 5.07 2.23
N LEU A 66 2.58 3.94 2.22
CA LEU A 66 3.15 2.63 1.93
C LEU A 66 3.46 2.45 0.45
N CYS A 67 2.72 3.11 -0.46
CA CYS A 67 3.12 3.20 -1.87
C CYS A 67 4.48 3.90 -2.03
N PHE A 68 4.68 5.06 -1.38
CA PHE A 68 5.98 5.75 -1.39
C PHE A 68 7.09 4.89 -0.80
N SER A 69 6.81 4.25 0.35
CA SER A 69 7.76 3.37 1.04
C SER A 69 8.15 2.19 0.15
N ALA A 70 7.17 1.48 -0.42
CA ALA A 70 7.42 0.33 -1.28
C ALA A 70 8.30 0.69 -2.49
N THR A 71 8.03 1.82 -3.14
CA THR A 71 8.85 2.32 -4.25
C THR A 71 10.25 2.70 -3.80
N TYR A 72 10.39 3.40 -2.66
CA TYR A 72 11.69 3.74 -2.09
C TYR A 72 12.53 2.47 -1.83
N PHE A 73 11.97 1.49 -1.12
CA PHE A 73 12.65 0.23 -0.83
C PHE A 73 13.03 -0.54 -2.11
N ALA A 74 12.18 -0.54 -3.14
CA ALA A 74 12.49 -1.19 -4.41
C ALA A 74 13.66 -0.52 -5.15
N LEU A 75 13.73 0.81 -5.13
CA LEU A 75 14.85 1.55 -5.72
C LEU A 75 16.16 1.32 -4.96
N VAL A 76 16.13 1.35 -3.63
CA VAL A 76 17.31 1.05 -2.80
C VAL A 76 17.77 -0.41 -3.01
N ALA A 77 16.84 -1.35 -3.20
CA ALA A 77 17.18 -2.73 -3.53
C ALA A 77 18.00 -2.81 -4.83
N ASN A 78 17.61 -2.08 -5.87
CA ASN A 78 18.35 -2.02 -7.13
C ASN A 78 19.72 -1.35 -6.95
N GLN A 79 19.79 -0.19 -6.29
CA GLN A 79 21.05 0.53 -6.06
C GLN A 79 22.06 -0.31 -5.28
N THR A 80 21.63 -0.97 -4.21
CA THR A 80 22.52 -1.82 -3.40
C THR A 80 22.96 -3.07 -4.15
N ARG A 81 22.12 -3.61 -5.04
CA ARG A 81 22.51 -4.70 -5.94
C ARG A 81 23.57 -4.27 -6.95
N GLU A 82 23.41 -3.10 -7.57
CA GLU A 82 24.39 -2.51 -8.51
C GLU A 82 25.75 -2.27 -7.83
N GLN A 83 25.75 -1.95 -6.55
CA GLN A 83 26.95 -1.81 -5.72
C GLN A 83 27.54 -3.16 -5.24
N GLY A 84 26.93 -4.30 -5.59
CA GLY A 84 27.37 -5.63 -5.20
C GLY A 84 26.93 -6.10 -3.81
N SER A 85 26.10 -5.32 -3.10
CA SER A 85 25.57 -5.69 -1.79
C SER A 85 24.27 -6.49 -1.90
N LEU A 86 24.40 -7.80 -2.12
CA LEU A 86 23.26 -8.72 -2.24
C LEU A 86 22.43 -8.81 -0.96
N ALA A 87 23.09 -8.78 0.21
CA ALA A 87 22.39 -8.84 1.50
C ALA A 87 21.43 -7.66 1.68
N ALA A 88 21.91 -6.43 1.42
CA ALA A 88 21.08 -5.23 1.48
C ALA A 88 19.98 -5.26 0.40
N SER A 89 20.33 -5.66 -0.83
CA SER A 89 19.36 -5.80 -1.93
C SER A 89 18.19 -6.72 -1.56
N TYR A 90 18.46 -7.93 -1.04
CA TYR A 90 17.39 -8.86 -0.68
C TYR A 90 16.58 -8.37 0.52
N TYR A 91 17.22 -7.70 1.48
CA TYR A 91 16.53 -7.08 2.60
C TYR A 91 15.53 -6.02 2.13
N MET A 92 15.99 -5.09 1.31
CA MET A 92 15.14 -4.01 0.80
C MET A 92 14.06 -4.54 -0.14
N ALA A 93 14.37 -5.53 -0.99
CA ALA A 93 13.39 -6.16 -1.88
C ALA A 93 12.24 -6.84 -1.12
N TYR A 94 12.57 -7.54 -0.02
CA TYR A 94 11.57 -8.15 0.85
C TYR A 94 10.64 -7.10 1.47
N TYR A 95 11.18 -6.02 2.03
CA TYR A 95 10.34 -4.98 2.63
C TYR A 95 9.56 -4.17 1.59
N ALA A 96 10.10 -3.99 0.38
CA ALA A 96 9.36 -3.37 -0.73
C ALA A 96 8.08 -4.15 -1.06
N SER A 97 8.15 -5.48 -1.15
CA SER A 97 6.97 -6.32 -1.43
C SER A 97 5.98 -6.31 -0.27
N MET A 98 6.46 -6.34 0.98
CA MET A 98 5.60 -6.23 2.17
C MET A 98 4.87 -4.89 2.24
N HIS A 99 5.55 -3.77 2.02
CA HIS A 99 4.90 -2.44 1.99
C HIS A 99 3.89 -2.33 0.85
N ALA A 100 4.21 -2.85 -0.33
CA ALA A 100 3.32 -2.84 -1.48
C ALA A 100 2.01 -3.58 -1.18
N MET A 101 2.09 -4.76 -0.56
CA MET A 101 0.90 -5.50 -0.18
C MET A 101 0.14 -4.84 0.98
N TRP A 102 0.84 -4.30 2.00
CA TRP A 102 0.17 -3.55 3.07
C TRP A 102 -0.60 -2.36 2.55
N ALA A 103 -0.10 -1.64 1.54
CA ALA A 103 -0.82 -0.52 0.93
C ALA A 103 -2.22 -0.94 0.46
N VAL A 104 -2.36 -2.15 -0.09
CA VAL A 104 -3.65 -2.72 -0.49
C VAL A 104 -4.43 -3.25 0.72
N MET A 105 -3.78 -3.96 1.64
CA MET A 105 -4.46 -4.59 2.77
C MET A 105 -5.03 -3.58 3.77
N TYR A 106 -4.42 -2.40 3.92
CA TYR A 106 -5.01 -1.29 4.66
C TYR A 106 -6.35 -0.83 4.07
N LEU A 107 -6.66 -1.15 2.81
CA LEU A 107 -7.93 -0.83 2.16
C LEU A 107 -8.91 -2.01 2.17
N HIS A 108 -8.56 -3.14 2.78
CA HIS A 108 -9.38 -4.34 2.76
C HIS A 108 -10.49 -4.29 3.84
N PRO A 109 -11.78 -4.44 3.49
CA PRO A 109 -12.90 -4.21 4.41
C PRO A 109 -13.05 -5.26 5.51
N HIS A 110 -12.47 -6.45 5.35
CA HIS A 110 -12.48 -7.50 6.39
C HIS A 110 -11.30 -7.42 7.36
N GLU A 111 -10.35 -6.51 7.11
CA GLU A 111 -9.25 -6.24 8.03
C GLU A 111 -9.62 -5.08 8.95
N SER A 112 -9.75 -5.37 10.25
CA SER A 112 -9.89 -4.35 11.29
C SER A 112 -8.52 -3.71 11.58
N VAL A 113 -8.51 -2.58 12.29
CA VAL A 113 -7.27 -1.94 12.77
C VAL A 113 -6.42 -2.96 13.54
N ASP A 114 -7.01 -3.66 14.51
CA ASP A 114 -6.32 -4.71 15.28
C ASP A 114 -5.66 -5.77 14.39
N LYS A 115 -6.40 -6.28 13.41
CA LYS A 115 -5.89 -7.34 12.54
C LYS A 115 -4.74 -6.83 11.70
N ILE A 116 -4.87 -5.64 11.09
CA ILE A 116 -3.88 -5.15 10.13
C ILE A 116 -2.61 -4.62 10.79
N THR A 117 -2.70 -4.03 11.99
CA THR A 117 -1.52 -3.46 12.68
C THR A 117 -0.65 -4.54 13.34
N ASP A 118 -1.26 -5.67 13.72
CA ASP A 118 -0.58 -6.78 14.39
C ASP A 118 -0.42 -8.03 13.48
N ILE A 119 -0.62 -7.88 12.17
CA ILE A 119 -0.51 -8.98 11.22
C ILE A 119 0.96 -9.42 11.06
N THR A 120 1.21 -10.72 11.21
CA THR A 120 2.53 -11.30 10.85
C THR A 120 2.73 -11.26 9.33
N HIS A 121 3.97 -11.16 8.86
CA HIS A 121 4.26 -11.13 7.43
C HIS A 121 3.65 -12.33 6.65
N SER A 122 3.71 -13.54 7.20
CA SER A 122 3.13 -14.74 6.57
C SER A 122 1.59 -14.68 6.49
N LYS A 123 0.92 -14.22 7.56
CA LYS A 123 -0.54 -14.02 7.54
C LYS A 123 -0.95 -12.98 6.52
N MET A 124 -0.18 -11.90 6.42
CA MET A 124 -0.38 -10.88 5.41
C MET A 124 -0.31 -11.55 4.03
N ALA A 125 0.79 -12.25 3.70
CA ALA A 125 1.00 -12.81 2.37
C ALA A 125 -0.14 -13.74 1.94
N ASN A 126 -0.63 -14.56 2.88
CA ASN A 126 -1.79 -15.42 2.65
C ASN A 126 -3.09 -14.64 2.43
N ALA A 127 -3.36 -13.59 3.22
CA ALA A 127 -4.56 -12.76 3.07
C ALA A 127 -4.57 -12.01 1.73
N PHE A 128 -3.43 -11.41 1.35
CA PHE A 128 -3.28 -10.75 0.05
C PHE A 128 -3.46 -11.73 -1.11
N TYR A 129 -2.81 -12.90 -1.03
CA TYR A 129 -2.95 -13.94 -2.06
C TYR A 129 -4.41 -14.38 -2.23
N ALA A 130 -5.11 -14.64 -1.13
CA ALA A 130 -6.51 -15.04 -1.16
C ALA A 130 -7.43 -13.96 -1.74
N GLY A 131 -7.19 -12.68 -1.41
CA GLY A 131 -8.01 -11.56 -1.89
C GLY A 131 -7.76 -11.20 -3.36
N PHE A 132 -6.53 -11.35 -3.85
CA PHE A 132 -6.10 -10.70 -5.09
C PHE A 132 -5.35 -11.58 -6.10
N SER A 133 -4.84 -12.75 -5.69
CA SER A 133 -4.00 -13.62 -6.53
C SER A 133 -4.50 -15.05 -6.74
N GLN A 134 -5.49 -15.55 -5.99
CA GLN A 134 -5.87 -16.97 -5.99
C GLN A 134 -6.81 -17.40 -7.14
N ALA A 135 -7.44 -16.47 -7.88
CA ALA A 135 -8.48 -16.80 -8.86
C ALA A 135 -7.96 -17.03 -10.28
N ASN A 136 -8.70 -17.80 -11.09
CA ASN A 136 -8.43 -17.94 -12.55
C ASN A 136 -8.41 -16.59 -13.28
N THR A 137 -9.14 -15.60 -12.78
CA THR A 137 -9.17 -14.20 -13.21
C THR A 137 -8.65 -13.28 -12.10
N ALA A 138 -7.50 -13.62 -11.53
CA ALA A 138 -6.85 -12.81 -10.50
C ALA A 138 -6.43 -11.43 -11.05
N ILE A 139 -6.73 -10.38 -10.28
CA ILE A 139 -6.30 -9.01 -10.62
C ILE A 139 -4.78 -8.84 -10.50
N ILE A 140 -4.13 -9.66 -9.67
CA ILE A 140 -2.68 -9.85 -9.61
C ILE A 140 -2.37 -11.28 -10.02
N ARG A 141 -1.89 -11.49 -11.25
CA ARG A 141 -1.62 -12.85 -11.78
C ARG A 141 -0.36 -13.51 -11.25
N MET A 142 0.61 -12.71 -10.86
CA MET A 142 1.83 -13.26 -10.28
C MET A 142 1.48 -13.91 -8.93
N ASN A 143 2.07 -15.07 -8.66
CA ASN A 143 1.93 -15.74 -7.38
C ASN A 143 2.66 -14.94 -6.29
N SER A 144 1.93 -14.01 -5.67
CA SER A 144 2.45 -13.12 -4.63
C SER A 144 2.99 -13.88 -3.42
N LYS A 145 2.46 -15.07 -3.14
CA LYS A 145 2.93 -15.91 -2.03
C LYS A 145 4.31 -16.50 -2.32
N GLU A 146 4.52 -17.04 -3.52
CA GLU A 146 5.83 -17.56 -3.94
C GLU A 146 6.87 -16.45 -3.98
N LEU A 147 6.56 -15.29 -4.59
CA LEU A 147 7.48 -14.15 -4.62
C LEU A 147 7.95 -13.75 -3.21
N VAL A 148 7.02 -13.61 -2.27
CA VAL A 148 7.34 -13.15 -0.91
C VAL A 148 8.10 -14.22 -0.13
N GLU A 149 7.80 -15.50 -0.37
CA GLU A 149 8.55 -16.61 0.21
C GLU A 149 10.00 -16.63 -0.29
N ASP A 150 10.21 -16.49 -1.59
CA ASP A 150 11.55 -16.43 -2.19
C ASP A 150 12.36 -15.24 -1.64
N LEU A 151 11.74 -14.06 -1.58
CA LEU A 151 12.38 -12.88 -1.00
C LEU A 151 12.67 -13.04 0.50
N ARG A 152 11.77 -13.69 1.26
CA ARG A 152 11.99 -13.99 2.68
C ARG A 152 13.18 -14.93 2.84
N PHE A 153 13.21 -16.02 2.07
CA PHE A 153 14.28 -17.00 2.10
C PHE A 153 15.63 -16.33 1.81
N LEU A 154 15.71 -15.52 0.75
CA LEU A 154 16.92 -14.79 0.38
C LEU A 154 17.36 -13.82 1.49
N ARG A 155 16.43 -13.03 2.06
CA ARG A 155 16.71 -12.13 3.19
C ARG A 155 17.29 -12.91 4.37
N GLU A 156 16.62 -13.98 4.79
CA GLU A 156 16.97 -14.76 5.98
C GLU A 156 18.30 -15.48 5.82
N TYR A 157 18.54 -16.04 4.64
CA TYR A 157 19.79 -16.71 4.34
C TYR A 157 20.99 -15.75 4.42
N TYR A 158 20.89 -14.58 3.79
CA TYR A 158 21.95 -13.57 3.86
C TYR A 158 22.06 -12.87 5.23
N SER A 159 20.99 -12.86 6.05
CA SER A 159 21.04 -12.25 7.39
C SER A 159 21.59 -13.19 8.46
N TYR A 160 21.26 -14.49 8.39
CA TYR A 160 21.54 -15.43 9.49
C TYR A 160 22.58 -16.49 9.14
N ARG A 161 22.81 -16.77 7.85
CA ARG A 161 23.82 -17.73 7.39
C ARG A 161 25.00 -17.05 6.71
N MET A 162 24.76 -15.92 6.04
CA MET A 162 25.73 -15.07 5.35
C MET A 162 26.74 -15.88 4.54
N PRO A 163 26.42 -16.21 3.27
CA PRO A 163 27.27 -17.10 2.51
C PRO A 163 28.61 -16.42 2.14
N LEU A 164 29.67 -17.21 2.11
CA LEU A 164 31.01 -16.75 1.70
C LEU A 164 31.11 -16.48 0.18
N ASN A 165 30.16 -17.01 -0.61
CA ASN A 165 30.05 -16.84 -2.06
C ASN A 165 28.57 -16.69 -2.43
N PRO A 166 28.20 -16.01 -3.54
CA PRO A 166 26.80 -15.84 -3.93
C PRO A 166 26.21 -17.16 -4.48
N PRO A 167 25.46 -17.96 -3.68
CA PRO A 167 25.11 -19.31 -4.08
C PRO A 167 23.96 -19.32 -5.09
N PHE A 168 23.12 -18.28 -5.05
CA PHE A 168 21.90 -18.17 -5.86
C PHE A 168 22.09 -17.39 -7.16
N GLY A 169 23.32 -16.93 -7.47
CA GLY A 169 23.59 -16.16 -8.70
C GLY A 169 23.31 -16.92 -9.99
N LYS A 170 23.13 -18.25 -9.92
CA LYS A 170 22.83 -19.15 -11.05
C LYS A 170 21.49 -19.88 -10.92
N GLU A 171 20.79 -19.75 -9.79
CA GLU A 171 19.51 -20.42 -9.59
C GLU A 171 18.38 -19.58 -10.19
N GLU A 172 17.87 -20.03 -11.34
CA GLU A 172 16.86 -19.33 -12.13
C GLU A 172 15.57 -19.03 -11.33
N ALA A 173 15.20 -19.94 -10.41
CA ALA A 173 14.04 -19.78 -9.54
C ALA A 173 14.12 -18.50 -8.69
N PHE A 174 15.26 -18.24 -8.03
CA PHE A 174 15.42 -17.08 -7.15
C PHE A 174 15.84 -15.80 -7.89
N SER A 175 16.48 -15.93 -9.05
CA SER A 175 16.85 -14.80 -9.89
C SER A 175 15.62 -14.01 -10.36
N ASN A 176 14.50 -14.69 -10.59
CA ASN A 176 13.27 -14.08 -11.09
C ASN A 176 12.53 -13.23 -10.04
N ALA A 177 12.64 -13.56 -8.75
CA ALA A 177 11.97 -12.84 -7.66
C ALA A 177 12.33 -11.34 -7.63
N HIS A 178 13.62 -11.01 -7.80
CA HIS A 178 14.05 -9.63 -7.85
C HIS A 178 13.62 -8.91 -9.14
N VAL A 179 13.67 -9.61 -10.28
CA VAL A 179 13.25 -9.07 -11.59
C VAL A 179 11.77 -8.68 -11.58
N SER A 180 10.92 -9.49 -10.95
CA SER A 180 9.48 -9.23 -10.87
C SER A 180 9.08 -8.15 -9.85
N LEU A 181 10.00 -7.72 -8.97
CA LEU A 181 9.68 -6.81 -7.86
C LEU A 181 9.08 -5.48 -8.34
N GLY A 182 9.73 -4.81 -9.30
CA GLY A 182 9.26 -3.50 -9.79
C GLY A 182 7.86 -3.59 -10.40
N GLY A 183 7.61 -4.64 -11.18
CA GLY A 183 6.28 -4.92 -11.76
C GLY A 183 5.23 -5.24 -10.69
N PHE A 184 5.59 -5.95 -9.64
CA PHE A 184 4.70 -6.24 -8.52
C PHE A 184 4.34 -4.99 -7.71
N VAL A 185 5.34 -4.19 -7.33
CA VAL A 185 5.14 -2.93 -6.59
C VAL A 185 4.23 -2.02 -7.40
N LYS A 186 4.50 -1.84 -8.70
CA LYS A 186 3.65 -1.02 -9.58
C LYS A 186 2.20 -1.50 -9.61
N GLN A 187 1.97 -2.80 -9.78
CA GLN A 187 0.62 -3.37 -9.77
C GLN A 187 -0.09 -3.18 -8.42
N CYS A 188 0.63 -3.31 -7.30
CA CYS A 188 0.04 -3.06 -5.98
C CYS A 188 -0.34 -1.59 -5.78
N ILE A 189 0.45 -0.64 -6.30
CA ILE A 189 0.11 0.79 -6.26
C ILE A 189 -1.15 1.06 -7.08
N GLN A 190 -1.25 0.49 -8.30
CA GLN A 190 -2.46 0.59 -9.11
C GLN A 190 -3.67 -0.03 -8.41
N LEU A 191 -3.48 -1.16 -7.72
CA LEU A 191 -4.53 -1.83 -6.97
C LEU A 191 -4.98 -1.00 -5.78
N ALA A 192 -4.05 -0.47 -4.99
CA ALA A 192 -4.35 0.45 -3.90
C ALA A 192 -5.13 1.67 -4.39
N ASN A 193 -4.74 2.24 -5.54
CA ASN A 193 -5.46 3.34 -6.15
C ASN A 193 -6.88 2.95 -6.54
N LEU A 194 -7.05 1.82 -7.24
CA LEU A 194 -8.37 1.29 -7.63
C LEU A 194 -9.28 1.10 -6.42
N HIS A 195 -8.77 0.50 -5.35
CA HIS A 195 -9.53 0.30 -4.13
C HIS A 195 -9.87 1.62 -3.43
N SER A 196 -8.98 2.61 -3.44
CA SER A 196 -9.30 3.94 -2.89
C SER A 196 -10.44 4.63 -3.65
N HIS A 197 -10.50 4.47 -4.98
CA HIS A 197 -11.60 4.95 -5.81
C HIS A 197 -12.91 4.22 -5.53
N LEU A 198 -12.87 2.89 -5.37
CA LEU A 198 -14.03 2.08 -5.00
C LEU A 198 -14.58 2.47 -3.63
N ILE A 199 -13.69 2.69 -2.65
CA ILE A 199 -14.04 3.18 -1.31
C ILE A 199 -14.70 4.55 -1.41
N HIS A 200 -14.08 5.50 -2.09
CA HIS A 200 -14.63 6.85 -2.27
C HIS A 200 -16.04 6.81 -2.86
N LYS A 201 -16.22 6.04 -3.94
CA LYS A 201 -17.50 5.90 -4.64
C LYS A 201 -18.56 5.23 -3.78
N ALA A 202 -18.19 4.17 -3.04
CA ALA A 202 -19.10 3.48 -2.13
C ALA A 202 -19.49 4.40 -0.96
N ALA A 203 -18.54 5.15 -0.40
CA ALA A 203 -18.78 6.09 0.70
C ALA A 203 -19.70 7.23 0.29
N ARG A 204 -19.54 7.79 -0.92
CA ARG A 204 -20.47 8.81 -1.45
C ARG A 204 -21.89 8.26 -1.62
N LYS A 205 -22.04 7.00 -2.02
CA LYS A 205 -23.36 6.36 -2.15
C LYS A 205 -24.01 6.11 -0.78
N ALA A 206 -23.21 5.87 0.25
CA ALA A 206 -23.65 5.63 1.62
C ALA A 206 -23.72 6.91 2.48
N ASP A 207 -23.41 8.08 1.91
CA ASP A 207 -23.38 9.38 2.60
C ASP A 207 -22.39 9.44 3.79
N VAL A 208 -21.24 8.77 3.65
CA VAL A 208 -20.16 8.70 4.67
C VAL A 208 -18.79 9.06 4.08
N SER A 209 -18.75 9.85 3.00
CA SER A 209 -17.51 10.20 2.28
C SER A 209 -16.62 11.21 3.01
N SER A 210 -17.12 11.86 4.05
CA SER A 210 -16.41 12.78 4.92
C SER A 210 -16.84 12.55 6.35
N ALA A 211 -15.93 12.72 7.31
CA ALA A 211 -16.24 12.50 8.71
C ALA A 211 -15.48 13.47 9.62
N VAL A 212 -16.15 13.88 10.70
CA VAL A 212 -15.54 14.57 11.83
C VAL A 212 -15.42 13.57 12.96
N VAL A 213 -14.26 13.52 13.63
CA VAL A 213 -14.08 12.62 14.77
C VAL A 213 -14.98 13.08 15.93
N PRO A 214 -15.91 12.23 16.41
CA PRO A 214 -16.76 12.58 17.55
C PRO A 214 -15.92 12.92 18.79
N ALA A 215 -16.26 14.02 19.47
CA ALA A 215 -15.46 14.57 20.58
C ALA A 215 -15.25 13.56 21.73
N ASP A 216 -16.25 12.74 22.01
CA ASP A 216 -16.22 11.67 23.00
C ASP A 216 -15.31 10.48 22.59
N ARG A 217 -14.90 10.41 21.33
CA ARG A 217 -14.06 9.36 20.75
C ARG A 217 -12.64 9.81 20.38
N TRP A 218 -12.24 11.04 20.72
CA TRP A 218 -10.92 11.58 20.37
C TRP A 218 -9.75 10.72 20.86
N SER A 219 -9.80 10.26 22.12
CA SER A 219 -8.75 9.40 22.69
C SER A 219 -8.63 8.07 21.94
N ASP A 220 -9.76 7.46 21.57
CA ASP A 220 -9.78 6.21 20.81
C ASP A 220 -9.18 6.43 19.42
N PHE A 221 -9.58 7.51 18.75
CA PHE A 221 -9.06 7.88 17.44
C PHE A 221 -7.54 8.12 17.49
N GLN A 222 -7.05 8.84 18.50
CA GLN A 222 -5.61 9.07 18.67
C GLN A 222 -4.84 7.75 18.85
N ASN A 223 -5.44 6.78 19.55
CA ASN A 223 -4.85 5.46 19.72
C ASN A 223 -4.85 4.66 18.42
N ASP A 224 -5.96 4.59 17.70
CA ASP A 224 -6.03 3.88 16.41
C ASP A 224 -5.13 4.51 15.36
N PHE A 225 -5.10 5.85 15.28
CA PHE A 225 -4.18 6.59 14.43
C PHE A 225 -2.72 6.22 14.75
N PHE A 226 -2.36 6.20 16.03
CA PHE A 226 -1.02 5.81 16.46
C PHE A 226 -0.70 4.36 16.11
N ARG A 227 -1.66 3.43 16.25
CA ARG A 227 -1.42 2.03 15.91
C ARG A 227 -1.21 1.81 14.41
N ILE A 228 -1.85 2.63 13.58
CA ILE A 228 -1.70 2.60 12.13
C ILE A 228 -0.35 3.20 11.69
N ASN A 229 0.06 4.33 12.27
CA ASN A 229 1.18 5.14 11.76
C ASN A 229 2.45 5.13 12.63
N GLY A 230 2.30 4.85 13.91
CA GLY A 230 3.37 4.94 14.91
C GLY A 230 3.99 3.60 15.29
N LYS A 231 5.00 3.66 16.16
CA LYS A 231 5.64 2.48 16.74
C LYS A 231 6.03 2.70 18.18
N GLU A 232 5.79 1.69 19.01
CA GLU A 232 6.20 1.70 20.41
C GLU A 232 7.53 0.93 20.60
N HIS A 233 8.47 1.52 21.33
CA HIS A 233 9.64 0.84 21.86
C HIS A 233 9.43 0.56 23.35
N LYS A 234 8.75 -0.55 23.67
CA LYS A 234 8.27 -0.89 25.02
C LYS A 234 9.33 -0.78 26.12
N SER A 235 10.52 -1.34 25.92
CA SER A 235 11.58 -1.32 26.95
C SER A 235 12.20 0.06 27.20
N ARG A 236 11.96 1.04 26.33
CA ARG A 236 12.40 2.43 26.50
C ARG A 236 11.24 3.38 26.78
N GLY A 237 10.01 2.88 26.85
CA GLY A 237 8.81 3.71 27.01
C GLY A 237 8.62 4.75 25.90
N LEU A 238 9.17 4.52 24.71
CA LEU A 238 9.07 5.48 23.61
C LEU A 238 7.84 5.18 22.76
N ARG A 239 7.03 6.21 22.52
CA ARG A 239 5.88 6.19 21.62
C ARG A 239 6.18 7.09 20.42
N LEU A 240 6.72 6.48 19.35
CA LEU A 240 7.25 7.20 18.20
C LEU A 240 6.17 7.40 17.14
N LEU A 241 5.90 8.66 16.82
CA LEU A 241 5.01 9.08 15.74
C LEU A 241 5.73 10.20 14.98
N ASP A 242 5.80 10.05 13.66
CA ASP A 242 6.47 11.00 12.77
C ASP A 242 5.87 12.41 12.90
N PRO A 243 6.66 13.49 12.77
CA PRO A 243 6.13 14.86 12.82
C PRO A 243 4.99 15.10 11.83
N ALA A 244 5.10 14.63 10.58
CA ALA A 244 4.03 14.79 9.58
C ALA A 244 2.76 14.02 9.99
N ASP A 245 2.92 12.86 10.63
CA ASP A 245 1.78 12.10 11.16
C ASP A 245 1.12 12.80 12.36
N ARG A 246 1.88 13.53 13.19
CA ARG A 246 1.32 14.35 14.28
C ARG A 246 0.48 15.50 13.73
N TYR A 247 0.97 16.18 12.69
CA TYR A 247 0.19 17.23 12.03
C TYR A 247 -1.09 16.68 11.40
N ALA A 248 -0.99 15.56 10.66
CA ALA A 248 -2.16 14.92 10.07
C ALA A 248 -3.17 14.43 11.12
N GLN A 249 -2.71 13.92 12.27
CA GLN A 249 -3.60 13.56 13.38
C GLN A 249 -4.35 14.79 13.93
N ALA A 250 -3.64 15.90 14.12
CA ALA A 250 -4.24 17.13 14.63
C ALA A 250 -5.23 17.73 13.62
N GLU A 251 -4.91 17.71 12.32
CA GLU A 251 -5.80 18.13 11.26
C GLU A 251 -7.09 17.29 11.26
N LEU A 252 -7.00 15.97 11.21
CA LEU A 252 -8.17 15.09 11.23
C LEU A 252 -9.06 15.27 12.47
N LEU A 253 -8.47 15.56 13.64
CA LEU A 253 -9.23 15.85 14.86
C LEU A 253 -9.94 17.21 14.81
N ASN A 254 -9.32 18.23 14.20
CA ASN A 254 -9.83 19.60 14.20
C ASN A 254 -10.80 19.88 13.05
N THR A 255 -10.54 19.32 11.87
CA THR A 255 -11.28 19.62 10.64
C THR A 255 -12.02 18.42 10.07
N GLY A 256 -11.82 17.22 10.63
CA GLY A 256 -12.28 15.98 10.01
C GLY A 256 -11.40 15.58 8.83
N GLY A 257 -11.84 14.56 8.10
CA GLY A 257 -11.17 14.08 6.89
C GLY A 257 -12.15 13.57 5.85
N ASP A 258 -11.65 13.37 4.64
CA ASP A 258 -12.39 12.82 3.53
C ASP A 258 -11.77 11.51 3.00
N LEU A 259 -12.63 10.68 2.43
CA LEU A 259 -12.24 9.43 1.78
C LEU A 259 -11.87 9.69 0.32
N LEU A 260 -11.06 10.71 0.06
CA LEU A 260 -10.60 10.99 -1.30
C LEU A 260 -9.66 9.87 -1.79
N PRO A 261 -9.70 9.52 -3.08
CA PRO A 261 -8.76 8.55 -3.64
C PRO A 261 -7.30 8.97 -3.44
N ILE A 262 -6.39 8.01 -3.31
CA ILE A 262 -4.97 8.30 -3.03
C ILE A 262 -4.30 9.11 -4.15
N SER A 263 -4.79 9.00 -5.39
CA SER A 263 -4.31 9.84 -6.49
C SER A 263 -4.58 11.32 -6.28
N ILE A 264 -5.68 11.69 -5.61
CA ILE A 264 -6.02 13.09 -5.32
C ILE A 264 -5.20 13.63 -4.15
N GLN A 265 -4.87 12.78 -3.18
CA GLN A 265 -4.04 13.14 -2.03
C GLN A 265 -2.53 13.15 -2.33
N TYR A 266 -2.14 12.74 -3.54
CA TYR A 266 -0.76 12.46 -3.92
C TYR A 266 0.21 13.61 -3.66
N ASP A 267 -0.04 14.80 -4.20
CA ASP A 267 0.91 15.91 -4.11
C ASP A 267 1.04 16.40 -2.66
N HIS A 268 -0.08 16.61 -1.97
CA HIS A 268 -0.08 17.02 -0.56
C HIS A 268 0.70 16.02 0.31
N MET A 269 0.49 14.72 0.12
CA MET A 269 1.20 13.73 0.92
C MET A 269 2.67 13.59 0.55
N PHE A 270 3.04 13.80 -0.72
CA PHE A 270 4.44 13.75 -1.14
C PHE A 270 5.23 14.97 -0.63
N ASP A 271 4.61 16.14 -0.51
CA ASP A 271 5.24 17.33 0.06
C ASP A 271 5.64 17.14 1.55
N GLU A 272 4.97 16.23 2.25
CA GLU A 272 5.31 15.82 3.62
C GLU A 272 6.32 14.65 3.67
N TYR A 273 6.51 13.92 2.57
CA TYR A 273 7.28 12.68 2.54
C TYR A 273 8.79 12.93 2.60
N MET A 274 9.41 12.51 3.71
CA MET A 274 10.85 12.68 4.00
C MET A 274 11.34 14.13 3.99
N THR A 275 10.46 15.12 4.12
CA THR A 275 10.82 16.55 4.07
C THR A 275 11.29 17.12 5.40
N TYR A 276 10.92 16.50 6.53
CA TYR A 276 11.35 16.90 7.87
C TYR A 276 12.73 16.36 8.29
N ALA A 277 13.33 15.47 7.49
CA ALA A 277 14.59 14.78 7.76
C ALA A 277 15.62 14.97 6.63
N ARG A 278 15.71 16.20 6.09
CA ARG A 278 16.51 16.55 4.90
C ARG A 278 18.01 16.27 5.00
N GLU A 279 18.56 16.02 6.18
CA GLU A 279 20.01 15.87 6.34
C GLU A 279 20.57 14.57 5.70
N ASP A 280 19.75 13.55 5.45
CA ASP A 280 20.24 12.21 5.05
C ASP A 280 19.58 11.57 3.80
N ALA A 281 18.52 12.16 3.24
CA ALA A 281 17.78 11.55 2.12
C ALA A 281 18.33 11.99 0.74
N SER A 282 18.63 11.02 -0.14
CA SER A 282 19.05 11.31 -1.51
C SER A 282 17.94 12.01 -2.30
N GLU A 283 18.12 13.29 -2.66
CA GLU A 283 17.15 14.04 -3.46
C GLU A 283 16.81 13.36 -4.79
N GLU A 284 17.80 12.73 -5.43
CA GLU A 284 17.62 12.00 -6.68
C GLU A 284 16.73 10.77 -6.48
N LEU A 285 16.95 10.01 -5.41
CA LEU A 285 16.10 8.89 -5.04
C LEU A 285 14.66 9.34 -4.78
N LEU A 286 14.46 10.45 -4.07
CA LEU A 286 13.13 11.01 -3.80
C LEU A 286 12.42 11.46 -5.09
N LYS A 287 13.14 12.10 -6.03
CA LYS A 287 12.59 12.46 -7.35
C LYS A 287 12.14 11.22 -8.12
N GLN A 288 12.90 10.12 -8.05
CA GLN A 288 12.52 8.86 -8.67
C GLN A 288 11.31 8.21 -8.01
N VAL A 289 11.22 8.23 -6.66
CA VAL A 289 10.03 7.78 -5.93
C VAL A 289 8.80 8.57 -6.39
N ARG A 290 8.89 9.91 -6.41
CA ARG A 290 7.82 10.80 -6.90
C ARG A 290 7.37 10.36 -8.29
N SER A 291 8.31 10.31 -9.23
CA SER A 291 8.05 9.98 -10.63
C SER A 291 7.39 8.61 -10.81
N LEU A 292 7.88 7.57 -10.12
CA LEU A 292 7.38 6.21 -10.28
C LEU A 292 6.02 5.99 -9.65
N VAL A 293 5.76 6.58 -8.48
CA VAL A 293 4.42 6.52 -7.87
C VAL A 293 3.43 7.32 -8.71
N TYR A 294 3.77 8.53 -9.16
CA TYR A 294 2.92 9.32 -10.06
C TYR A 294 2.52 8.51 -11.31
N ARG A 295 3.49 7.92 -12.01
CA ARG A 295 3.24 7.09 -13.22
C ARG A 295 2.48 5.79 -12.95
N ALA A 296 2.40 5.35 -11.70
CA ALA A 296 1.57 4.22 -11.32
C ALA A 296 0.12 4.68 -11.07
N LEU A 297 -0.06 5.89 -10.51
CA LEU A 297 -1.38 6.46 -10.21
C LEU A 297 -2.07 7.07 -11.44
N PHE A 298 -1.32 7.66 -12.37
CA PHE A 298 -1.78 8.40 -13.56
C PHE A 298 -1.17 7.87 -14.86
#